data_AF-A0A0A6UG36-F1
#
_entry.id   AF-A0A0A6UG36-F1
#
_cell.length_a   1.000
_cell.length_b   1.000
_cell.length_c   1.000
_cell.angle_alpha   90.00
_cell.angle_beta   90.00
_cell.angle_gamma   90.00
#
_symmetry.space_group_name_H-M   'P 1'
#
loop_
_entity.id
_entity.type
_entity.pdbx_description
1 polymer ?
#
loop_
_entity_poly.entity_id
_entity_poly.type
_entity_poly.pdbx_seq_one_letter_code
_entity_poly.pdbx_strand_id
1 'polypeptide(L)'
;PMVEVVGGRLQPLVGQRGATLEALQELTRLAIFRATGSPSRLLLDIGGYRATRRKELAAVARNAVEKVKEHGDPVRLEPMSAFERKCVHDVVNAIPGVQSESEGVEPNRRIMVRVAD
;
A
#
# COMPACT_ATOMS: atom_id res chain seq x y z
N PRO A 1 14.43 6.97 0.57
CA PRO A 1 14.69 7.41 -0.82
C PRO A 1 13.93 6.49 -1.78
N MET A 2 13.35 7.03 -2.85
CA MET A 2 12.73 6.22 -3.90
C MET A 2 13.79 5.88 -4.96
N VAL A 3 13.86 4.63 -5.38
CA VAL A 3 14.70 4.16 -6.48
C VAL A 3 13.79 3.60 -7.55
N GLU A 4 13.95 4.12 -8.77
CA GLU A 4 13.13 3.75 -9.91
C GLU A 4 13.88 2.79 -10.83
N VAL A 5 13.22 1.70 -11.21
CA VAL A 5 13.65 0.82 -12.29
C VAL A 5 12.95 1.27 -13.56
N VAL A 6 13.74 1.76 -14.50
CA VAL A 6 13.31 2.23 -15.82
C VAL A 6 13.85 1.33 -16.93
N GLY A 7 13.13 1.21 -18.04
CA GLY A 7 13.53 0.37 -19.17
C GLY A 7 12.37 -0.39 -19.82
N GLY A 8 12.71 -1.32 -20.72
CA GLY A 8 11.73 -2.16 -21.41
C GLY A 8 11.42 -3.47 -20.66
N ARG A 9 10.23 -4.02 -20.90
CA ARG A 9 9.76 -5.33 -20.37
C ARG A 9 9.83 -5.43 -18.84
N LEU A 10 9.25 -4.46 -18.14
CA LEU A 10 9.27 -4.39 -16.68
C LEU A 10 8.11 -5.14 -15.99
N GLN A 11 7.03 -5.47 -16.71
CA GLN A 11 5.87 -6.19 -16.16
C GLN A 11 6.21 -7.42 -15.30
N PRO A 12 7.15 -8.31 -15.70
CA PRO A 12 7.53 -9.46 -14.88
C PRO A 12 8.12 -9.09 -13.51
N LEU A 13 8.79 -7.93 -13.41
CA LEU A 13 9.38 -7.44 -12.16
C LEU A 13 8.32 -6.81 -11.23
N VAL A 14 7.19 -6.38 -11.78
CA VAL A 14 6.02 -5.98 -10.99
C VAL A 14 5.32 -7.22 -10.44
N GLY A 15 5.05 -8.20 -11.31
CA GLY A 15 4.32 -9.42 -10.96
C GLY A 15 2.84 -9.19 -10.70
N GLN A 16 2.13 -10.25 -10.30
CA GLN A 16 0.70 -10.17 -10.03
C GLN A 16 0.42 -9.24 -8.85
N ARG A 17 -0.37 -8.19 -9.08
CA ARG A 17 -0.72 -7.16 -8.07
C ARG A 17 0.50 -6.57 -7.34
N GLY A 18 1.68 -6.56 -7.96
CA GLY A 18 2.89 -6.00 -7.36
C GLY A 18 3.65 -6.94 -6.42
N ALA A 19 3.25 -8.22 -6.31
CA ALA A 19 3.88 -9.16 -5.38
C ALA A 19 5.39 -9.34 -5.64
N THR A 20 5.81 -9.38 -6.91
CA THR A 20 7.24 -9.49 -7.26
C THR A 20 7.98 -8.22 -6.90
N LEU A 21 7.39 -7.05 -7.11
CA LEU A 21 7.98 -5.76 -6.71
C LEU A 21 8.21 -5.69 -5.20
N GLU A 22 7.25 -6.15 -4.39
CA GLU A 22 7.41 -6.17 -2.93
C GLU A 22 8.50 -7.15 -2.49
N ALA A 23 8.60 -8.33 -3.13
CA ALA A 23 9.69 -9.28 -2.87
C ALA A 23 11.06 -8.67 -3.22
N LEU A 24 11.17 -8.02 -4.39
CA LEU A 24 12.40 -7.33 -4.81
C LEU A 24 12.78 -6.19 -3.85
N GLN A 25 11.80 -5.44 -3.35
CA GLN A 25 12.05 -4.39 -2.37
C GLN A 25 12.63 -4.96 -1.07
N GLU A 26 12.07 -6.06 -0.56
CA GLU A 26 12.54 -6.67 0.67
C GLU A 26 13.95 -7.24 0.51
N LEU A 27 14.20 -7.98 -0.58
CA LEU A 27 15.54 -8.47 -0.91
C LEU A 27 16.57 -7.33 -1.02
N THR A 28 16.18 -6.20 -1.63
CA THR A 28 17.05 -5.03 -1.75
C THR A 28 17.36 -4.41 -0.38
N ARG A 29 16.36 -4.28 0.50
CA ARG A 29 16.58 -3.77 1.87
C ARG A 29 17.49 -4.68 2.67
N LEU A 30 17.32 -6.00 2.57
CA LEU A 30 18.18 -6.99 3.22
C LEU A 30 19.61 -6.93 2.69
N ALA A 31 19.80 -6.76 1.37
CA ALA A 31 21.12 -6.60 0.78
C ALA A 31 21.83 -5.33 1.30
N ILE A 32 21.12 -4.20 1.38
CA ILE A 32 21.66 -2.95 1.94
C ILE A 32 21.99 -3.11 3.43
N PHE A 33 21.09 -3.72 4.21
CA PHE A 33 21.33 -3.97 5.62
C PHE A 33 22.58 -4.83 5.83
N ARG A 34 22.71 -5.92 5.06
CA ARG A 34 23.89 -6.79 5.11
C ARG A 34 25.19 -6.04 4.78
N ALA A 35 25.16 -5.10 3.84
CA ALA A 35 26.35 -4.36 3.42
C ALA A 35 26.71 -3.20 4.37
N THR A 36 25.74 -2.60 5.05
CA THR A 36 25.92 -1.34 5.80
C THR A 36 25.68 -1.47 7.30
N GLY A 37 25.12 -2.59 7.77
CA GLY A 37 24.66 -2.77 9.15
C GLY A 37 23.46 -1.89 9.54
N SER A 38 22.92 -1.08 8.62
CA SER A 38 21.87 -0.10 8.90
C SER A 38 20.60 -0.39 8.09
N PRO A 39 19.41 -0.34 8.71
CA PRO A 39 18.16 -0.61 8.00
C PRO A 39 17.90 0.48 6.95
N SER A 40 17.56 0.04 5.74
CA SER A 40 17.25 0.96 4.64
C SER A 40 15.77 1.29 4.58
N ARG A 41 15.44 2.58 4.51
CA ARG A 41 14.09 3.09 4.20
C ARG A 41 13.86 3.24 2.69
N LEU A 42 14.64 2.55 1.86
CA LEU A 42 14.48 2.56 0.41
C LEU A 42 13.10 2.05 0.00
N LEU A 43 12.53 2.69 -1.00
CA LEU A 43 11.31 2.26 -1.70
C LEU A 43 11.69 2.01 -3.16
N LEU A 44 11.36 0.85 -3.68
CA LEU A 44 11.57 0.48 -5.07
C LEU A 44 10.29 0.77 -5.86
N ASP A 45 10.41 1.51 -6.96
CA ASP A 45 9.35 1.64 -7.95
C ASP A 45 9.80 1.06 -9.30
N ILE A 46 8.86 0.48 -10.04
CA ILE A 46 9.14 -0.18 -11.32
C ILE A 46 8.15 0.37 -12.34
N GLY A 47 8.68 1.14 -13.30
CA GLY A 47 7.88 1.71 -14.38
C GLY A 47 6.66 2.53 -13.93
N GLY A 48 6.72 3.22 -12.79
CA GLY A 48 5.60 4.03 -12.29
C GLY A 48 4.47 3.22 -11.64
N TYR A 49 4.67 1.92 -11.37
CA TYR A 49 3.64 1.05 -10.81
C TYR A 49 3.10 1.59 -9.48
N ARG A 50 3.97 2.02 -8.55
CA ARG A 50 3.53 2.52 -7.24
C ARG A 50 2.70 3.78 -7.34
N ALA A 51 3.03 4.68 -8.27
CA ALA A 51 2.28 5.90 -8.51
C ALA A 51 0.88 5.58 -9.08
N THR A 52 0.81 4.67 -10.05
CA THR A 52 -0.45 4.19 -10.65
C THR A 52 -1.32 3.51 -9.60
N ARG A 53 -0.74 2.57 -8.84
CA ARG A 53 -1.44 1.82 -7.80
C ARG A 53 -1.96 2.71 -6.67
N ARG A 54 -1.22 3.76 -6.30
CA ARG A 54 -1.67 4.74 -5.31
C ARG A 54 -2.92 5.48 -5.78
N LYS A 55 -3.04 5.82 -7.06
CA LYS A 55 -4.24 6.47 -7.62
C LYS A 55 -5.45 5.54 -7.55
N GLU A 56 -5.27 4.26 -7.89
CA GLU A 56 -6.33 3.25 -7.80
C GLU A 56 -6.80 3.07 -6.35
N LEU A 57 -5.86 2.92 -5.42
CA LEU A 57 -6.18 2.75 -3.99
C LEU A 57 -6.84 3.99 -3.39
N ALA A 58 -6.50 5.19 -3.86
CA ALA A 58 -7.18 6.41 -3.44
C ALA A 58 -8.65 6.41 -3.85
N ALA A 59 -9.00 5.90 -5.03
CA ALA A 59 -10.39 5.74 -5.44
C ALA A 59 -11.12 4.70 -4.56
N VAL A 60 -10.48 3.54 -4.29
CA VAL A 60 -11.03 2.51 -3.41
C VAL A 60 -11.30 3.07 -2.00
N ALA A 61 -10.34 3.82 -1.44
CA ALA A 61 -10.44 4.41 -0.13
C ALA A 61 -11.59 5.44 -0.05
N ARG A 62 -11.73 6.32 -1.04
CA ARG A 62 -12.83 7.31 -1.08
C ARG A 62 -14.20 6.64 -1.15
N ASN A 63 -14.35 5.63 -2.01
CA ASN A 63 -15.61 4.88 -2.11
C ASN A 63 -15.96 4.17 -0.78
N ALA A 64 -14.96 3.65 -0.07
CA ALA A 64 -15.18 3.05 1.24
C ALA A 64 -15.62 4.10 2.28
N VAL A 65 -14.99 5.27 2.27
CA VAL A 65 -15.36 6.39 3.15
C VAL A 65 -16.77 6.89 2.87
N GLU A 66 -17.18 7.02 1.61
CA GLU A 66 -18.55 7.39 1.24
C GLU A 66 -19.57 6.41 1.81
N LYS A 67 -19.35 5.10 1.64
CA LYS A 67 -20.22 4.06 2.20
C LYS A 67 -20.32 4.12 3.72
N VAL A 68 -19.20 4.34 4.41
CA VAL A 68 -19.18 4.48 5.87
C VAL A 68 -19.95 5.72 6.31
N LYS A 69 -19.82 6.84 5.58
CA LYS A 69 -20.57 8.07 5.88
C LYS A 69 -22.07 7.96 5.61
N GLU A 70 -22.45 7.19 4.60
CA GLU A 70 -23.84 6.99 4.21
C GLU A 70 -24.57 6.00 5.14
N HIS A 71 -23.93 4.88 5.48
CA HIS A 71 -24.58 3.78 6.20
C HIS A 71 -24.19 3.69 7.68
N GLY A 72 -23.06 4.30 8.09
CA GLY A 72 -22.52 4.21 9.45
C GLY A 72 -21.76 2.91 9.75
N ASP A 73 -21.93 1.87 8.92
CA ASP A 73 -21.29 0.56 9.13
C ASP A 73 -19.81 0.56 8.69
N PRO A 74 -18.91 -0.14 9.43
CA PRO A 74 -17.52 -0.30 9.03
C PRO A 74 -17.35 -1.08 7.72
N VAL A 75 -16.48 -0.59 6.84
CA VAL A 75 -16.15 -1.23 5.56
C VAL A 75 -14.77 -1.89 5.64
N ARG A 76 -14.70 -3.19 5.36
CA ARG A 76 -13.45 -3.95 5.24
C ARG A 76 -13.04 -4.05 3.79
N LEU A 77 -11.80 -3.66 3.49
CA LEU A 77 -11.24 -3.79 2.15
C LEU A 77 -10.62 -5.17 1.93
N GLU A 78 -10.32 -5.47 0.67
CA GLU A 78 -9.54 -6.65 0.29
C GLU A 78 -8.15 -6.64 0.96
N PRO A 79 -7.58 -7.81 1.29
CA PRO A 79 -6.20 -7.92 1.76
C PRO A 79 -5.21 -7.29 0.78
N MET A 80 -4.22 -6.57 1.31
CA MET A 80 -3.28 -5.78 0.51
C MET A 80 -1.93 -5.62 1.21
N SER A 81 -0.89 -5.29 0.44
CA SER A 81 0.47 -5.16 0.97
C SER A 81 0.60 -4.03 1.98
N ALA A 82 1.65 -4.03 2.80
CA ALA A 82 1.91 -2.95 3.75
C ALA A 82 1.99 -1.56 3.08
N PHE A 83 2.53 -1.48 1.86
CA PHE A 83 2.53 -0.24 1.09
C PHE A 83 1.12 0.20 0.68
N GLU A 84 0.31 -0.75 0.20
CA GLU A 84 -1.06 -0.47 -0.23
C GLU A 84 -1.92 -0.04 0.95
N ARG A 85 -1.81 -0.73 2.10
CA ARG A 85 -2.49 -0.37 3.35
C ARG A 85 -2.12 1.04 3.79
N LYS A 86 -0.84 1.41 3.71
CA LYS A 86 -0.41 2.78 4.01
C LYS A 86 -1.03 3.80 3.06
N CYS A 87 -1.07 3.52 1.76
CA CYS A 87 -1.68 4.43 0.80
C CYS A 87 -3.18 4.67 1.09
N VAL A 88 -3.91 3.62 1.43
CA VAL A 88 -5.32 3.74 1.84
C VAL A 88 -5.44 4.53 3.15
N HIS A 89 -4.64 4.19 4.15
CA HIS A 89 -4.65 4.86 5.45
C HIS A 89 -4.40 6.36 5.33
N ASP A 90 -3.39 6.76 4.53
CA ASP A 90 -3.08 8.17 4.26
C ASP A 90 -4.28 8.91 3.63
N VAL A 91 -5.02 8.26 2.73
CA VAL A 91 -6.21 8.85 2.08
C VAL A 91 -7.37 8.98 3.06
N VAL A 92 -7.62 7.97 3.89
CA VAL A 92 -8.69 8.00 4.89
C VAL A 92 -8.43 9.07 5.95
N ASN A 93 -7.20 9.16 6.46
CA ASN A 93 -6.83 10.15 7.49
C ASN A 93 -6.95 11.60 7.02
N ALA A 94 -6.92 11.84 5.70
CA ALA A 94 -7.13 13.17 5.14
C ALA A 94 -8.62 13.59 5.14
N ILE A 95 -9.55 12.70 5.47
CA ILE A 95 -10.98 12.95 5.41
C ILE A 95 -11.56 12.99 6.84
N PRO A 96 -12.14 14.13 7.28
CA PRO A 96 -12.75 14.23 8.60
C PRO A 96 -13.95 13.30 8.79
N GLY A 97 -14.16 12.88 10.05
CA GLY A 97 -15.29 12.07 10.49
C GLY A 97 -15.14 10.56 10.25
N VAL A 98 -13.99 10.12 9.75
CA VAL A 98 -13.68 8.70 9.54
C VAL A 98 -12.25 8.40 10.00
N GLN A 99 -12.00 7.15 10.34
CA GLN A 99 -10.68 6.63 10.70
C GLN A 99 -10.48 5.27 10.03
N SER A 100 -9.21 4.85 9.93
CA SER A 100 -8.88 3.51 9.44
C SER A 100 -7.98 2.77 10.40
N GLU A 101 -8.20 1.46 10.47
CA GLU A 101 -7.41 0.53 11.26
C GLU A 101 -6.97 -0.64 10.38
N SER A 102 -5.80 -1.20 10.66
CA SER A 102 -5.38 -2.42 9.98
C SER A 102 -5.66 -3.65 10.84
N GLU A 103 -6.52 -4.54 10.33
CA GLU A 103 -6.88 -5.80 10.98
C GLU A 103 -6.33 -7.03 10.22
N GLY A 104 -6.17 -8.14 10.95
CA GLY A 104 -5.69 -9.41 10.42
C GLY A 104 -4.17 -9.57 10.45
N VAL A 105 -3.71 -10.71 9.93
CA VAL A 105 -2.29 -11.07 9.81
C VAL A 105 -1.94 -11.36 8.35
N GLU A 106 -0.71 -11.06 7.94
CA GLU A 106 -0.22 -11.40 6.61
C GLU A 106 -0.46 -12.89 6.29
N PRO A 107 -0.94 -13.23 5.07
CA PRO A 107 -1.20 -12.36 3.91
C PRO A 107 -2.62 -11.75 3.88
N ASN A 108 -3.48 -12.09 4.85
CA ASN A 108 -4.88 -11.68 4.89
C ASN A 108 -5.10 -10.30 5.56
N ARG A 109 -4.03 -9.56 5.82
CA ARG A 109 -4.09 -8.28 6.52
C ARG A 109 -4.66 -7.21 5.60
N ARG A 110 -5.59 -6.42 6.14
CA ARG A 110 -6.40 -5.45 5.39
C ARG A 110 -6.61 -4.15 6.17
N ILE A 111 -7.26 -3.18 5.52
CA ILE A 111 -7.74 -1.95 6.15
C ILE A 111 -9.25 -2.07 6.37
N MET A 112 -9.68 -1.72 7.58
CA MET A 112 -11.06 -1.40 7.91
C MET A 112 -11.20 0.13 8.01
N VAL A 113 -12.22 0.67 7.37
CA VAL A 113 -12.63 2.08 7.49
C VAL A 113 -13.88 2.14 8.36
N ARG A 114 -13.92 3.06 9.31
CA ARG A 114 -15.06 3.26 10.23
C ARG A 114 -15.24 4.74 10.56
N VAL A 115 -16.39 5.09 11.12
CA VAL A 115 -16.65 6.44 11.66
C VAL A 115 -15.61 6.75 12.74
N ALA A 116 -15.11 7.99 12.76
CA ALA A 116 -14.22 8.44 13.82
C ALA A 116 -15.01 8.62 15.12
N ASP A 117 -14.41 8.18 16.22
CA ASP A 117 -14.98 8.37 17.56
C ASP A 117 -14.94 9.85 18.00
#